data_AF-A0A918NYE2-F1
#
_entry.id   AF-A0A918NYE2-F1
#
_cell.length_a   1.000
_cell.length_b   1.000
_cell.length_c   1.000
_cell.angle_alpha   90.00
_cell.angle_beta   90.00
_cell.angle_gamma   90.00
#
_symmetry.space_group_name_H-M   'P 1'
#
loop_
_entity.id
_entity.type
_entity.pdbx_description
1 polymer ?
#
loop_
_entity_poly.entity_id
_entity_poly.type
_entity_poly.pdbx_seq_one_letter_code
_entity_poly.pdbx_strand_id
1 'polypeptide(L)'
;MRLTRASSFVPDSGAVNAANKALSRHAVVCHWPGRRKPFGLVPVSHAGHTALKAVHAEGKQDTHRTYLNVFPVKPRWRFIALIKRLQLDPAMNSYRKDKYAMISRRTQEKLNAGLQPPRPNQKYYADAKRWGSSAEKCYLPFTGTARRANGLQVNLFGLNETLMMKAWERHASDPDAHYRALSPTRNCAGLVLTVLDAAGAGRYLPLPRIRLYAEPDQVGAYVHALQRELARLGASAERLIARRADTSLPARPVSAERNAELWKDGHSLHNRSEDEISALALKWVRRLTAPGMVPSRAELDLLAALHDAMAARPVPGELIAGLADRFQAVKSQ
;
A
#
# COMPACT_ATOMS: atom_id res chain seq x y z
N MET A 1 -2.96 -42.66 0.09
CA MET A 1 -3.23 -41.40 0.82
C MET A 1 -3.21 -40.25 -0.19
N ARG A 2 -4.38 -39.77 -0.64
CA ARG A 2 -4.46 -38.68 -1.66
C ARG A 2 -4.25 -37.34 -0.97
N LEU A 3 -3.14 -36.67 -1.26
CA LEU A 3 -2.93 -35.26 -0.90
C LEU A 3 -3.94 -34.41 -1.66
N THR A 4 -5.04 -34.04 -1.00
CA THR A 4 -5.96 -33.02 -1.48
C THR A 4 -5.20 -31.70 -1.61
N ARG A 5 -5.08 -31.18 -2.84
CA ARG A 5 -4.55 -29.83 -3.11
C ARG A 5 -5.28 -28.84 -2.19
N ALA A 6 -4.54 -28.21 -1.27
CA ALA A 6 -5.05 -27.09 -0.51
C ALA A 6 -5.49 -26.02 -1.52
N SER A 7 -6.81 -25.80 -1.63
CA SER A 7 -7.35 -24.75 -2.48
C SER A 7 -6.71 -23.44 -2.04
N SER A 8 -6.06 -22.73 -2.94
CA SER A 8 -5.50 -21.40 -2.67
C SER A 8 -6.64 -20.48 -2.29
N PHE A 9 -6.89 -20.33 -0.99
CA PHE A 9 -7.87 -19.40 -0.45
C PHE A 9 -7.42 -17.99 -0.86
N VAL A 10 -8.09 -17.41 -1.85
CA VAL A 10 -7.99 -16.00 -2.18
C VAL A 10 -9.06 -15.30 -1.36
N PRO A 11 -8.70 -14.52 -0.33
CA PRO A 11 -9.69 -13.85 0.49
C PRO A 11 -10.53 -12.88 -0.36
N ASP A 12 -11.82 -12.80 -0.07
CA ASP A 12 -12.72 -11.85 -0.73
C ASP A 12 -12.18 -10.42 -0.60
N SER A 13 -12.08 -9.73 -1.74
CA SER A 13 -11.53 -8.38 -1.79
C SER A 13 -12.33 -7.39 -0.95
N GLY A 14 -13.66 -7.58 -0.81
CA GLY A 14 -14.50 -6.75 0.05
C GLY A 14 -14.15 -6.91 1.52
N ALA A 15 -14.02 -8.15 1.99
CA ALA A 15 -13.62 -8.47 3.37
C ALA A 15 -12.22 -7.93 3.71
N VAL A 16 -11.23 -8.12 2.83
CA VAL A 16 -9.86 -7.59 3.03
C VAL A 16 -9.89 -6.06 3.14
N ASN A 17 -10.66 -5.40 2.26
CA ASN A 17 -10.76 -3.96 2.25
C ASN A 17 -11.39 -3.42 3.54
N ALA A 18 -12.41 -4.10 4.07
CA ALA A 18 -13.03 -3.77 5.35
C ALA A 18 -12.07 -3.97 6.54
N ALA A 19 -11.33 -5.08 6.56
CA ALA A 19 -10.36 -5.38 7.61
C ALA A 19 -9.21 -4.36 7.66
N ASN A 20 -8.68 -3.94 6.50
CA ASN A 20 -7.64 -2.93 6.41
C ASN A 20 -8.16 -1.53 6.77
N LYS A 21 -9.39 -1.20 6.39
CA LYS A 21 -10.03 0.07 6.76
C LYS A 21 -10.18 0.23 8.28
N ALA A 22 -10.30 -0.87 9.02
CA ALA A 22 -10.41 -0.87 10.48
C ALA A 22 -9.07 -0.63 11.20
N LEU A 23 -7.94 -0.60 10.49
CA LEU A 23 -6.63 -0.30 11.07
C LEU A 23 -6.51 1.19 11.40
N SER A 24 -5.90 1.49 12.55
CA SER A 24 -5.58 2.88 12.91
C SER A 24 -4.52 3.49 12.01
N ARG A 25 -3.75 2.69 11.28
CA ARG A 25 -2.72 3.15 10.34
C ARG A 25 -2.78 2.37 9.03
N HIS A 26 -3.01 3.08 7.93
CA HIS A 26 -3.07 2.47 6.59
C HIS A 26 -2.92 3.51 5.47
N ALA A 27 -2.52 3.07 4.29
CA ALA A 27 -2.63 3.85 3.06
C ALA A 27 -4.01 3.66 2.43
N VAL A 28 -4.54 4.70 1.79
CA VAL A 28 -5.74 4.61 0.96
C VAL A 28 -5.42 5.11 -0.43
N VAL A 29 -5.60 4.23 -1.41
CA VAL A 29 -5.60 4.60 -2.81
C VAL A 29 -7.04 4.82 -3.24
N CYS A 30 -7.34 6.03 -3.70
CA CYS A 30 -8.61 6.38 -4.31
C CYS A 30 -8.43 6.40 -5.82
N HIS A 31 -9.27 5.72 -6.58
CA HIS A 31 -9.31 5.90 -8.04
C HIS A 31 -10.74 6.03 -8.55
N TRP A 32 -10.90 6.84 -9.59
CA TRP A 32 -12.07 6.82 -10.44
C TRP A 32 -11.72 6.17 -11.75
N PRO A 33 -12.36 5.03 -12.08
CA PRO A 33 -12.08 4.38 -13.34
C PRO A 33 -12.46 5.28 -14.52
N GLY A 34 -11.65 5.19 -15.58
CA GLY A 34 -11.93 5.85 -16.84
C GLY A 34 -13.20 5.27 -17.47
N ARG A 35 -14.04 6.12 -18.10
CA ARG A 35 -15.12 5.61 -18.95
C ARG A 35 -14.55 5.17 -20.28
N ARG A 36 -14.18 3.89 -20.43
CA ARG A 36 -13.85 3.32 -21.74
C ARG A 36 -15.13 3.18 -22.56
N LYS A 37 -15.18 3.78 -23.76
CA LYS A 37 -16.20 3.43 -24.76
C LYS A 37 -15.74 2.18 -25.53
N PRO A 38 -16.67 1.31 -25.96
CA PRO A 38 -16.33 0.07 -26.66
C PRO A 38 -15.61 0.24 -28.00
N PHE A 39 -15.53 1.46 -28.57
CA PHE A 39 -15.01 1.70 -29.92
C PHE A 39 -13.77 2.60 -30.01
N GLY A 40 -12.88 2.57 -29.01
CA GLY A 40 -11.47 3.00 -29.17
C GLY A 40 -11.19 4.51 -29.35
N LEU A 41 -12.17 5.33 -29.72
CA LEU A 41 -12.07 6.78 -29.69
C LEU A 41 -12.65 7.27 -28.38
N VAL A 42 -11.81 7.96 -27.60
CA VAL A 42 -12.11 8.37 -26.23
C VAL A 42 -12.67 9.79 -26.23
N PRO A 43 -13.99 10.03 -26.25
CA PRO A 43 -14.53 11.28 -25.74
C PRO A 43 -14.57 11.13 -24.22
N VAL A 44 -13.45 11.40 -23.57
CA VAL A 44 -13.36 11.42 -22.11
C VAL A 44 -14.06 12.67 -21.64
N SER A 45 -15.25 12.53 -21.06
CA SER A 45 -15.77 13.60 -20.20
C SER A 45 -14.90 13.76 -18.94
N HIS A 46 -14.05 12.77 -18.62
CA HIS A 46 -13.07 12.80 -17.53
C HIS A 46 -12.04 11.66 -17.67
N ALA A 47 -10.73 11.94 -17.66
CA ALA A 47 -9.65 10.96 -17.87
C ALA A 47 -9.42 9.95 -16.70
N GLY A 48 -10.42 9.78 -15.82
CA GLY A 48 -10.25 9.19 -14.50
C GLY A 48 -9.33 10.03 -13.60
N HIS A 49 -9.20 9.65 -12.33
CA HIS A 49 -8.28 10.32 -11.40
C HIS A 49 -7.85 9.35 -10.31
N THR A 50 -6.61 9.51 -9.82
CA THR A 50 -6.04 8.67 -8.77
C THR A 50 -5.41 9.54 -7.70
N ALA A 51 -5.57 9.14 -6.45
CA ALA A 51 -4.92 9.78 -5.33
C ALA A 51 -4.48 8.74 -4.31
N LEU A 52 -3.46 9.09 -3.54
CA LEU A 52 -2.93 8.30 -2.43
C LEU A 52 -2.91 9.17 -1.17
N LYS A 53 -3.25 8.56 -0.03
CA LYS A 53 -3.18 9.20 1.29
C LYS A 53 -2.70 8.21 2.35
N ALA A 54 -1.96 8.71 3.33
CA ALA A 54 -1.76 8.04 4.61
C ALA A 54 -2.94 8.36 5.55
N VAL A 55 -3.35 7.41 6.38
CA VAL A 55 -4.39 7.58 7.40
C VAL A 55 -3.84 7.16 8.75
N HIS A 56 -4.04 8.04 9.75
CA HIS A 56 -3.73 7.83 11.16
C HIS A 56 -4.99 8.12 11.97
N ALA A 57 -5.68 7.08 12.47
CA ALA A 57 -6.92 7.22 13.22
C ALA A 57 -6.73 7.69 14.67
N GLU A 58 -5.49 7.67 15.19
CA GLU A 58 -5.18 7.99 16.60
C GLU A 58 -4.98 9.49 16.90
N GLY A 59 -5.12 10.38 15.92
CA GLY A 59 -5.00 11.83 16.12
C GLY A 59 -6.20 12.59 15.57
N LYS A 60 -6.91 13.33 16.44
CA LYS A 60 -7.84 14.37 15.99
C LYS A 60 -7.06 15.40 15.16
N GLN A 61 -7.61 15.77 14.00
CA GLN A 61 -7.12 16.77 13.03
C GLN A 61 -5.97 16.35 12.11
N ASP A 62 -6.32 15.55 11.10
CA ASP A 62 -6.23 15.79 9.64
C ASP A 62 -5.64 17.13 9.08
N THR A 63 -4.67 17.80 9.72
CA THR A 63 -3.96 18.96 9.12
C THR A 63 -2.86 18.54 8.14
N HIS A 64 -2.34 17.32 8.28
CA HIS A 64 -1.47 16.68 7.28
C HIS A 64 -2.25 15.66 6.47
N ARG A 65 -3.40 16.05 5.91
CA ARG A 65 -3.93 15.36 4.73
C ARG A 65 -2.94 15.56 3.60
N THR A 66 -1.87 14.76 3.59
CA THR A 66 -1.04 14.51 2.43
C THR A 66 -1.96 13.76 1.45
N TYR A 67 -2.76 14.56 0.76
CA TYR A 67 -3.63 14.20 -0.34
C TYR A 67 -2.88 14.32 -1.68
N LEU A 68 -2.29 13.24 -2.19
CA LEU A 68 -1.42 13.35 -3.37
C LEU A 68 -2.30 13.58 -4.57
N ASN A 69 -2.48 14.84 -4.91
CA ASN A 69 -3.30 15.26 -6.01
C ASN A 69 -2.52 16.22 -6.87
N VAL A 70 -1.87 15.65 -7.87
CA VAL A 70 -1.08 16.44 -8.79
C VAL A 70 -1.97 16.78 -9.96
N PHE A 71 -2.25 18.06 -10.05
CA PHE A 71 -2.96 18.70 -11.14
C PHE A 71 -2.05 19.72 -11.84
N PRO A 72 -2.35 20.09 -13.10
CA PRO A 72 -1.71 21.24 -13.71
C PRO A 72 -2.16 22.50 -12.97
N VAL A 73 -1.32 23.02 -12.06
CA VAL A 73 -1.60 24.27 -11.32
C VAL A 73 -1.70 25.47 -12.28
N LYS A 74 -1.09 25.38 -13.48
CA LYS A 74 -1.30 26.30 -14.61
C LYS A 74 -1.18 25.53 -15.93
N PRO A 75 -2.25 25.31 -16.70
CA PRO A 75 -2.12 24.64 -17.98
C PRO A 75 -1.35 25.55 -18.94
N ARG A 76 -0.22 25.06 -19.48
CA ARG A 76 0.45 25.73 -20.61
C ARG A 76 -0.53 25.80 -21.78
N TRP A 77 -0.57 26.91 -22.51
CA TRP A 77 -1.53 27.18 -23.60
C TRP A 77 -1.67 26.05 -24.64
N ARG A 78 -0.57 25.34 -24.96
CA ARG A 78 -0.59 24.15 -25.84
C ARG A 78 -1.40 22.98 -25.28
N PHE A 79 -1.41 22.82 -23.95
CA PHE A 79 -2.19 21.81 -23.24
C PHE A 79 -3.67 22.19 -23.19
N ILE A 80 -4.01 23.47 -23.07
CA ILE A 80 -5.38 23.97 -23.17
C ILE A 80 -5.97 23.67 -24.56
N ALA A 81 -5.19 23.84 -25.63
CA ALA A 81 -5.66 23.53 -26.99
C ALA A 81 -5.98 22.03 -27.16
N LEU A 82 -5.13 21.14 -26.63
CA LEU A 82 -5.38 19.69 -26.66
C LEU A 82 -6.57 19.30 -25.76
N ILE A 83 -6.67 19.86 -24.55
CA ILE A 83 -7.80 19.68 -23.63
C ILE A 83 -9.11 20.15 -24.25
N LYS A 84 -9.13 21.35 -24.86
CA LYS A 84 -10.30 21.89 -25.57
C LYS A 84 -10.67 21.02 -26.78
N ARG A 85 -9.69 20.54 -27.55
CA ARG A 85 -9.90 19.63 -28.68
C ARG A 85 -10.45 18.27 -28.23
N LEU A 86 -10.07 17.81 -27.05
CA LEU A 86 -10.55 16.58 -26.42
C LEU A 86 -11.80 16.79 -25.52
N GLN A 87 -12.35 18.01 -25.46
CA GLN A 87 -13.48 18.38 -24.60
C GLN A 87 -13.31 18.06 -23.10
N LEU A 88 -12.06 18.07 -22.61
CA LEU A 88 -11.76 17.88 -21.20
C LEU A 88 -12.02 19.18 -20.44
N ASP A 89 -12.68 19.11 -19.28
CA ASP A 89 -13.01 20.29 -18.47
C ASP A 89 -11.74 20.85 -17.80
N PRO A 90 -11.35 22.13 -18.03
CA PRO A 90 -10.23 22.75 -17.35
C PRO A 90 -10.40 22.91 -15.82
N ALA A 91 -11.59 22.65 -15.27
CA ALA A 91 -11.89 22.72 -13.84
C ALA A 91 -11.46 21.47 -13.01
N MET A 92 -10.74 20.52 -13.62
CA MET A 92 -10.10 19.39 -12.95
C MET A 92 -8.90 19.86 -12.10
N ASN A 93 -9.15 20.51 -10.96
CA ASN A 93 -8.09 21.02 -10.08
C ASN A 93 -8.25 20.66 -8.60
N SER A 94 -9.25 19.85 -8.24
CA SER A 94 -9.35 19.27 -6.90
C SER A 94 -10.18 17.99 -6.91
N TYR A 95 -9.80 17.01 -6.10
CA TYR A 95 -10.59 15.79 -5.85
C TYR A 95 -12.05 16.08 -5.47
N ARG A 96 -12.29 17.18 -4.74
CA ARG A 96 -13.64 17.61 -4.35
C ARG A 96 -14.50 18.00 -5.56
N LYS A 97 -13.90 18.54 -6.62
CA LYS A 97 -14.61 18.88 -7.86
C LYS A 97 -14.75 17.66 -8.77
N ASP A 98 -13.73 16.81 -8.84
CA ASP A 98 -13.71 15.61 -9.68
C ASP A 98 -14.89 14.68 -9.36
N LYS A 99 -15.21 14.49 -8.07
CA LYS A 99 -16.36 13.65 -7.68
C LYS A 99 -17.65 14.08 -8.40
N TYR A 100 -17.81 15.36 -8.69
CA TYR A 100 -18.98 15.83 -9.41
C TYR A 100 -18.82 15.82 -10.94
N ALA A 101 -17.61 16.04 -11.45
CA ALA A 101 -17.28 15.97 -12.88
C ALA A 101 -17.41 14.54 -13.44
N MET A 102 -17.32 13.52 -12.58
CA MET A 102 -17.54 12.12 -12.95
C MET A 102 -19.00 11.77 -13.33
N ILE A 103 -19.95 12.69 -13.11
CA ILE A 103 -21.36 12.54 -13.49
C ILE A 103 -21.69 13.55 -14.59
N SER A 104 -22.06 13.06 -15.79
CA SER A 104 -22.44 13.92 -16.90
C SER A 104 -23.71 14.72 -16.61
N ARG A 105 -23.87 15.89 -17.23
CA ARG A 105 -25.07 16.74 -17.08
C ARG A 105 -26.38 15.95 -17.31
N ARG A 106 -26.46 15.17 -18.40
CA ARG A 106 -27.61 14.30 -18.68
C ARG A 106 -27.88 13.29 -17.55
N THR A 107 -26.82 12.77 -16.94
CA THR A 107 -26.95 11.84 -15.80
C THR A 107 -27.46 12.57 -14.55
N GLN A 108 -26.99 13.80 -14.29
CA GLN A 108 -27.51 14.65 -13.21
C GLN A 108 -29.01 14.90 -13.38
N GLU A 109 -29.43 15.34 -14.58
CA GLU A 109 -30.83 15.64 -14.89
C GLU A 109 -31.73 14.41 -14.67
N LYS A 110 -31.32 13.24 -15.16
CA LYS A 110 -32.07 11.99 -14.95
C LYS A 110 -32.13 11.57 -13.48
N LEU A 111 -31.04 11.72 -12.72
CA LEU A 111 -31.03 11.40 -11.28
C LEU A 111 -31.92 12.35 -10.48
N ASN A 112 -31.86 13.65 -10.78
CA ASN A 112 -32.69 14.67 -10.13
C ASN A 112 -34.18 14.49 -10.43
N ALA A 113 -34.52 14.07 -11.64
CA ALA A 113 -35.90 13.80 -12.04
C ALA A 113 -36.41 12.41 -11.61
N GLY A 114 -35.61 11.60 -10.91
CA GLY A 114 -35.98 10.24 -10.53
C GLY A 114 -36.13 9.26 -11.71
N LEU A 115 -35.69 9.65 -12.91
CA LEU A 115 -35.82 8.87 -14.14
C LEU A 115 -34.81 7.73 -14.26
N GLN A 116 -33.84 7.66 -13.35
CA GLN A 116 -32.94 6.52 -13.21
C GLN A 116 -32.51 6.36 -11.76
N PRO A 117 -32.35 5.12 -11.26
CA PRO A 117 -31.79 4.90 -9.94
C PRO A 117 -30.29 5.27 -9.91
N PRO A 118 -29.77 5.74 -8.76
CA PRO A 118 -28.35 5.97 -8.60
C PRO A 118 -27.58 4.64 -8.65
N ARG A 119 -26.43 4.66 -9.33
CA ARG A 119 -25.46 3.55 -9.29
C ARG A 119 -24.84 3.41 -7.88
N PRO A 120 -24.26 2.25 -7.53
CA PRO A 120 -23.68 2.03 -6.20
C PRO A 120 -22.65 3.08 -5.75
N ASN A 121 -21.91 3.68 -6.69
CA ASN A 121 -20.94 4.72 -6.41
C ASN A 121 -21.50 6.15 -6.49
N GLN A 122 -22.75 6.35 -6.91
CA GLN A 122 -23.36 7.68 -7.01
C GLN A 122 -24.03 8.07 -5.69
N LYS A 123 -23.74 9.28 -5.22
CA LYS A 123 -24.28 9.82 -3.97
C LYS A 123 -24.77 11.25 -4.19
N TYR A 124 -25.90 11.59 -3.58
CA TYR A 124 -26.35 12.96 -3.51
C TYR A 124 -25.58 13.70 -2.42
N TYR A 125 -24.97 14.83 -2.78
CA TYR A 125 -24.22 15.67 -1.86
C TYR A 125 -25.05 16.89 -1.52
N ALA A 126 -25.67 16.88 -0.33
CA ALA A 126 -26.56 17.94 0.12
C ALA A 126 -25.87 19.31 0.19
N ASP A 127 -24.58 19.36 0.58
CA ASP A 127 -23.78 20.58 0.65
C ASP A 127 -23.65 21.30 -0.70
N ALA A 128 -23.58 20.53 -1.79
CA ALA A 128 -23.44 21.06 -3.14
C ALA A 128 -24.73 20.96 -3.97
N LYS A 129 -25.83 20.48 -3.36
CA LYS A 129 -27.13 20.22 -4.00
C LYS A 129 -27.01 19.53 -5.38
N ARG A 130 -26.13 18.53 -5.48
CA ARG A 130 -25.84 17.82 -6.73
C ARG A 130 -25.39 16.39 -6.49
N TRP A 131 -25.57 15.52 -7.48
CA TRP A 131 -25.00 14.18 -7.44
C TRP A 131 -23.50 14.22 -7.69
N GLY A 132 -22.78 13.27 -7.11
CA GLY A 132 -21.39 12.99 -7.41
C GLY A 132 -21.09 11.49 -7.36
N SER A 133 -19.98 11.09 -7.97
CA SER A 133 -19.46 9.74 -7.93
C SER A 133 -18.40 9.63 -6.84
N SER A 134 -18.57 8.67 -5.94
CA SER A 134 -17.53 8.25 -5.01
C SER A 134 -16.42 7.54 -5.77
N ALA A 135 -15.17 7.80 -5.39
CA ALA A 135 -14.03 7.02 -5.86
C ALA A 135 -14.08 5.62 -5.28
N GLU A 136 -13.56 4.65 -6.02
CA GLU A 136 -13.20 3.35 -5.47
C GLU A 136 -12.00 3.54 -4.54
N LYS A 137 -12.02 2.83 -3.40
CA LYS A 137 -11.03 2.98 -2.33
C LYS A 137 -10.43 1.63 -2.01
N CYS A 138 -9.11 1.55 -2.12
CA CYS A 138 -8.32 0.40 -1.72
C CYS A 138 -7.50 0.75 -0.48
N TYR A 139 -7.71 0.01 0.61
CA TYR A 139 -7.01 0.17 1.88
C TYR A 139 -5.82 -0.80 1.96
N LEU A 140 -4.61 -0.27 2.08
CA LEU A 140 -3.35 -1.03 2.16
C LEU A 140 -2.73 -0.87 3.56
N PRO A 141 -2.35 -1.95 4.24
CA PRO A 141 -1.73 -1.86 5.56
C PRO A 141 -0.33 -1.25 5.46
N PHE A 142 0.07 -0.52 6.49
CA PHE A 142 1.50 -0.24 6.73
C PHE A 142 2.13 -1.37 7.52
N THR A 143 3.43 -1.60 7.31
CA THR A 143 4.24 -2.47 8.19
C THR A 143 4.34 -1.88 9.59
N GLY A 144 4.45 -2.74 10.59
CA GLY A 144 4.62 -2.35 11.99
C GLY A 144 3.30 -2.41 12.77
N THR A 145 3.20 -1.61 13.83
CA THR A 145 2.07 -1.66 14.76
C THR A 145 0.92 -0.76 14.31
N ALA A 146 -0.29 -1.30 14.37
CA ALA A 146 -1.55 -0.59 14.15
C ALA A 146 -2.57 -1.04 15.19
N ARG A 147 -3.46 -0.15 15.65
CA ARG A 147 -4.59 -0.54 16.51
C ARG A 147 -5.79 -0.96 15.67
N ARG A 148 -6.53 -1.95 16.17
CA ARG A 148 -7.89 -2.32 15.76
C ARG A 148 -8.83 -2.15 16.94
N ALA A 149 -10.14 -2.29 16.68
CA ALA A 149 -11.17 -2.26 17.72
C ALA A 149 -10.93 -3.31 18.83
N ASN A 150 -10.27 -4.43 18.51
CA ASN A 150 -9.99 -5.54 19.42
C ASN A 150 -8.56 -5.54 19.99
N GLY A 151 -7.78 -4.47 19.81
CA GLY A 151 -6.45 -4.33 20.40
C GLY A 151 -5.34 -3.97 19.42
N LEU A 152 -4.09 -4.17 19.83
CA LEU A 152 -2.91 -3.91 19.02
C LEU A 152 -2.67 -5.04 18.02
N GLN A 153 -2.46 -4.71 16.75
CA GLN A 153 -2.07 -5.63 15.70
C GLN A 153 -0.67 -5.28 15.18
N VAL A 154 0.15 -6.31 14.97
CA VAL A 154 1.43 -6.19 14.29
C VAL A 154 1.26 -6.65 12.84
N ASN A 155 1.41 -5.73 11.89
CA ASN A 155 1.40 -6.04 10.47
C ASN A 155 2.83 -6.33 10.01
N LEU A 156 3.13 -7.60 9.77
CA LEU A 156 4.44 -8.03 9.23
C LEU A 156 4.59 -7.66 7.75
N PHE A 157 3.49 -7.57 7.01
CA PHE A 157 3.49 -7.24 5.59
C PHE A 157 2.65 -5.99 5.35
N GLY A 158 3.21 -5.06 4.59
CA GLY A 158 2.56 -3.79 4.29
C GLY A 158 3.50 -2.83 3.58
N LEU A 159 3.01 -1.60 3.37
CA LEU A 159 3.81 -0.51 2.84
C LEU A 159 4.67 0.12 3.94
N ASN A 160 5.83 0.65 3.55
CA ASN A 160 6.66 1.46 4.43
C ASN A 160 6.19 2.91 4.41
N GLU A 161 5.52 3.34 5.48
CA GLU A 161 4.94 4.67 5.61
C GLU A 161 5.99 5.79 5.52
N THR A 162 7.13 5.64 6.23
CA THR A 162 8.20 6.64 6.23
C THR A 162 8.77 6.85 4.83
N LEU A 163 9.01 5.77 4.09
CA LEU A 163 9.51 5.87 2.70
C LEU A 163 8.45 6.46 1.77
N MET A 164 7.17 6.14 1.99
CA MET A 164 6.06 6.74 1.27
C MET A 164 6.02 8.27 1.46
N MET A 165 6.17 8.73 2.71
CA MET A 165 6.20 10.16 3.05
C MET A 165 7.46 10.86 2.53
N LYS A 166 8.63 10.22 2.57
CA LYS A 166 9.84 10.77 1.95
C LYS A 166 9.73 10.88 0.43
N ALA A 167 9.10 9.91 -0.23
CA ALA A 167 8.85 9.96 -1.67
C ALA A 167 7.90 11.10 -2.04
N TRP A 168 6.88 11.31 -1.21
CA TRP A 168 6.04 12.48 -1.30
C TRP A 168 6.84 13.77 -1.19
N GLU A 169 7.60 13.95 -0.11
CA GLU A 169 8.30 15.19 0.20
C GLU A 169 9.25 15.57 -0.93
N ARG A 170 9.99 14.59 -1.46
CA ARG A 170 10.84 14.75 -2.63
C ARG A 170 10.08 15.29 -3.84
N HIS A 171 8.89 14.75 -4.13
CA HIS A 171 8.08 15.24 -5.24
C HIS A 171 7.54 16.65 -4.98
N ALA A 172 7.12 16.95 -3.75
CA ALA A 172 6.61 18.27 -3.40
C ALA A 172 7.71 19.35 -3.42
N SER A 173 8.96 18.99 -3.11
CA SER A 173 10.11 19.87 -3.13
C SER A 173 10.79 20.00 -4.49
N ASP A 174 10.49 19.12 -5.45
CA ASP A 174 11.12 19.11 -6.76
C ASP A 174 10.59 20.27 -7.62
N PRO A 175 11.42 21.26 -7.99
CA PRO A 175 10.99 22.41 -8.79
C PRO A 175 10.52 21.99 -10.20
N ASP A 176 10.96 20.84 -10.69
CA ASP A 176 10.59 20.26 -11.98
C ASP A 176 9.41 19.27 -11.91
N ALA A 177 8.80 19.09 -10.73
CA ALA A 177 7.65 18.21 -10.49
C ALA A 177 6.33 18.74 -11.09
N HIS A 178 6.40 19.41 -12.23
CA HIS A 178 5.24 19.87 -12.96
C HIS A 178 4.44 18.68 -13.50
N TYR A 179 3.12 18.77 -13.34
CA TYR A 179 2.17 17.81 -13.91
C TYR A 179 2.31 17.72 -15.44
N ARG A 180 2.36 16.49 -15.96
CA ARG A 180 2.33 16.16 -17.39
C ARG A 180 1.31 15.04 -17.61
N ALA A 181 0.19 15.34 -18.26
CA ALA A 181 -0.88 14.35 -18.43
C ALA A 181 -0.44 13.08 -19.19
N LEU A 182 0.34 13.27 -20.26
CA LEU A 182 0.98 12.19 -21.01
C LEU A 182 2.37 11.93 -20.43
N SER A 183 2.40 11.27 -19.27
CA SER A 183 3.65 10.88 -18.63
C SER A 183 3.47 9.58 -17.86
N PRO A 184 4.48 8.69 -17.87
CA PRO A 184 4.45 7.48 -17.06
C PRO A 184 4.55 7.78 -15.55
N THR A 185 5.11 8.93 -15.17
CA THR A 185 5.47 9.24 -13.76
C THR A 185 4.97 10.60 -13.27
N ARG A 186 4.68 11.55 -14.17
CA ARG A 186 4.30 12.94 -13.83
C ARG A 186 2.80 13.24 -14.03
N ASN A 187 1.97 12.22 -14.15
CA ASN A 187 0.51 12.35 -14.03
C ASN A 187 0.02 11.76 -12.70
N CYS A 188 -1.27 11.90 -12.37
CA CYS A 188 -1.81 11.48 -11.07
C CYS A 188 -1.61 9.98 -10.80
N ALA A 189 -1.85 9.14 -11.82
CA ALA A 189 -1.67 7.69 -11.73
C ALA A 189 -0.18 7.30 -11.60
N GLY A 190 0.68 7.88 -12.43
CA GLY A 190 2.11 7.59 -12.49
C GLY A 190 2.84 7.99 -11.22
N LEU A 191 2.42 9.09 -10.62
CA LEU A 191 2.97 9.51 -9.34
C LEU A 191 2.54 8.59 -8.20
N VAL A 192 1.26 8.17 -8.17
CA VAL A 192 0.81 7.19 -7.18
C VAL A 192 1.61 5.89 -7.31
N LEU A 193 1.87 5.41 -8.53
CA LEU A 193 2.74 4.25 -8.76
C LEU A 193 4.17 4.50 -8.25
N THR A 194 4.74 5.67 -8.54
CA THR A 194 6.09 6.05 -8.05
C THR A 194 6.17 6.04 -6.53
N VAL A 195 5.15 6.58 -5.85
CA VAL A 195 5.10 6.62 -4.38
C VAL A 195 4.88 5.22 -3.81
N LEU A 196 4.04 4.38 -4.43
CA LEU A 196 3.85 2.99 -4.03
C LEU A 196 5.15 2.17 -4.18
N ASP A 197 5.90 2.38 -5.26
CA ASP A 197 7.20 1.75 -5.47
C ASP A 197 8.17 2.10 -4.35
N ALA A 198 8.31 3.40 -4.07
CA ALA A 198 9.16 3.88 -2.99
C ALA A 198 8.71 3.37 -1.60
N ALA A 199 7.41 3.17 -1.40
CA ALA A 199 6.86 2.55 -0.19
C ALA A 199 7.10 1.03 -0.11
N GLY A 200 7.79 0.43 -1.08
CA GLY A 200 8.17 -0.98 -1.09
C GLY A 200 7.13 -1.91 -1.72
N ALA A 201 6.12 -1.40 -2.42
CA ALA A 201 5.07 -2.23 -3.02
C ALA A 201 5.64 -3.28 -4.01
N GLY A 202 6.69 -2.91 -4.74
CA GLY A 202 7.39 -3.76 -5.71
C GLY A 202 7.95 -5.07 -5.14
N ARG A 203 8.15 -5.14 -3.81
CA ARG A 203 8.63 -6.33 -3.11
C ARG A 203 7.58 -7.44 -3.04
N TYR A 204 6.31 -7.06 -3.07
CA TYR A 204 5.18 -8.00 -2.98
C TYR A 204 4.61 -8.29 -4.36
N LEU A 205 4.54 -7.26 -5.21
CA LEU A 205 3.99 -7.37 -6.55
C LEU A 205 4.75 -6.43 -7.49
N PRO A 206 5.30 -6.92 -8.62
CA PRO A 206 5.94 -6.05 -9.60
C PRO A 206 5.00 -4.95 -10.09
N LEU A 207 5.50 -3.72 -10.18
CA LEU A 207 4.72 -2.60 -10.70
C LEU A 207 4.37 -2.79 -12.18
N PRO A 208 3.23 -2.24 -12.63
CA PRO A 208 2.88 -2.26 -14.04
C PRO A 208 3.93 -1.49 -14.86
N ARG A 209 4.35 -2.07 -15.98
CA ARG A 209 5.29 -1.42 -16.91
C ARG A 209 4.55 -0.38 -17.75
N ILE A 210 4.74 0.90 -17.43
CA ILE A 210 4.11 2.01 -18.14
C ILE A 210 5.10 2.64 -19.13
N ARG A 211 4.79 2.58 -20.43
CA ARG A 211 5.67 3.14 -21.48
C ARG A 211 5.39 4.60 -21.81
N LEU A 212 4.12 5.00 -21.88
CA LEU A 212 3.73 6.33 -22.39
C LEU A 212 3.01 7.17 -21.34
N TYR A 213 1.93 6.66 -20.78
CA TYR A 213 1.18 7.35 -19.72
C TYR A 213 0.52 6.33 -18.79
N ALA A 214 0.47 6.65 -17.51
CA ALA A 214 -0.20 5.82 -16.52
C ALA A 214 -1.70 6.16 -16.47
N GLU A 215 -2.54 5.13 -16.37
CA GLU A 215 -3.99 5.26 -16.27
C GLU A 215 -4.48 4.98 -14.84
N PRO A 216 -5.53 5.66 -14.38
CA PRO A 216 -6.21 5.33 -13.13
C PRO A 216 -6.68 3.88 -13.05
N ASP A 217 -7.15 3.30 -14.15
CA ASP A 217 -7.57 1.90 -14.22
C ASP A 217 -6.40 0.94 -13.94
N GLN A 218 -5.20 1.26 -14.43
CA GLN A 218 -4.00 0.47 -14.18
C GLN A 218 -3.61 0.52 -12.70
N VAL A 219 -3.72 1.68 -12.07
CA VAL A 219 -3.47 1.80 -10.62
C VAL A 219 -4.50 1.01 -9.85
N GLY A 220 -5.78 1.15 -10.16
CA GLY A 220 -6.87 0.39 -9.52
C GLY A 220 -6.63 -1.12 -9.59
N ALA A 221 -6.34 -1.65 -10.77
CA ALA A 221 -6.02 -3.06 -10.96
C ALA A 221 -4.80 -3.50 -10.14
N TYR A 222 -3.73 -2.71 -10.15
CA TYR A 222 -2.51 -3.00 -9.40
C TYR A 222 -2.75 -3.01 -7.88
N VAL A 223 -3.42 -1.99 -7.33
CA VAL A 223 -3.59 -1.88 -5.87
C VAL A 223 -4.53 -2.94 -5.31
N HIS A 224 -5.53 -3.37 -6.08
CA HIS A 224 -6.36 -4.52 -5.70
C HIS A 224 -5.58 -5.84 -5.72
N ALA A 225 -4.68 -6.03 -6.69
CA ALA A 225 -3.79 -7.20 -6.71
C ALA A 225 -2.81 -7.17 -5.52
N LEU A 226 -2.18 -6.03 -5.26
CA LEU A 226 -1.29 -5.83 -4.12
C LEU A 226 -2.01 -6.07 -2.79
N GLN A 227 -3.24 -5.56 -2.63
CA GLN A 227 -4.05 -5.76 -1.43
C GLN A 227 -4.31 -7.25 -1.16
N ARG A 228 -4.69 -8.02 -2.20
CA ARG A 228 -4.89 -9.47 -2.07
C ARG A 228 -3.61 -10.19 -1.67
N GLU A 229 -2.48 -9.78 -2.24
CA GLU A 229 -1.19 -10.39 -1.93
C GLU A 229 -0.75 -10.13 -0.49
N LEU A 230 -0.86 -8.88 -0.03
CA LEU A 230 -0.58 -8.52 1.36
C LEU A 230 -1.48 -9.29 2.34
N ALA A 231 -2.76 -9.45 2.02
CA ALA A 231 -3.69 -10.23 2.84
C ALA A 231 -3.33 -11.73 2.87
N ARG A 232 -2.94 -12.30 1.72
CA ARG A 232 -2.49 -13.69 1.61
C ARG A 232 -1.23 -13.93 2.46
N LEU A 233 -0.27 -13.01 2.42
CA LEU A 233 0.96 -13.07 3.22
C LEU A 233 0.64 -12.93 4.71
N GLY A 234 -0.19 -11.95 5.09
CA GLY A 234 -0.64 -11.75 6.48
C GLY A 234 -1.31 -13.00 7.06
N ALA A 235 -2.30 -13.56 6.35
CA ALA A 235 -2.98 -14.78 6.77
C ALA A 235 -2.02 -15.99 6.85
N SER A 236 -0.98 -16.03 6.01
CA SER A 236 0.03 -17.08 6.08
C SER A 236 0.91 -16.96 7.31
N ALA A 237 1.32 -15.74 7.68
CA ALA A 237 2.05 -15.51 8.92
C ALA A 237 1.19 -15.83 10.16
N GLU A 238 -0.07 -15.40 10.19
CA GLU A 238 -0.99 -15.72 11.30
C GLU A 238 -1.15 -17.23 11.49
N ARG A 239 -1.31 -18.00 10.41
CA ARG A 239 -1.37 -19.47 10.48
C ARG A 239 -0.10 -20.09 11.04
N LEU A 240 1.08 -19.58 10.65
CA LEU A 240 2.35 -20.07 11.17
C LEU A 240 2.50 -19.75 12.67
N ILE A 241 2.08 -18.56 13.10
CA ILE A 241 2.07 -18.16 14.50
C ILE A 241 1.11 -19.06 15.30
N ALA A 242 -0.10 -19.31 14.79
CA ALA A 242 -1.11 -20.14 15.46
C ALA A 242 -0.67 -21.60 15.59
N ARG A 243 -0.15 -22.22 14.52
CA ARG A 243 0.37 -23.59 14.57
C ARG A 243 1.46 -23.76 15.63
N ARG A 244 2.32 -22.75 15.78
CA ARG A 244 3.39 -22.77 16.77
C ARG A 244 2.90 -22.55 18.20
N ALA A 245 1.79 -21.84 18.40
CA ALA A 245 1.15 -21.69 19.71
C ALA A 245 0.44 -22.96 20.16
N ASP A 246 -0.08 -23.75 19.22
CA ASP A 246 -0.75 -25.04 19.46
C ASP A 246 0.23 -26.17 19.77
N THR A 247 1.42 -26.15 19.17
CA THR A 247 2.52 -27.02 19.61
C THR A 247 3.04 -26.53 20.96
N SER A 248 2.68 -27.23 22.04
CA SER A 248 3.25 -27.11 23.38
C SER A 248 4.75 -27.46 23.39
N LEU A 249 5.57 -26.67 22.71
CA LEU A 249 7.02 -26.71 22.85
C LEU A 249 7.33 -26.25 24.27
N PRO A 250 8.08 -27.03 25.07
CA PRO A 250 8.41 -26.64 26.43
C PRO A 250 9.05 -25.25 26.40
N ALA A 251 8.51 -24.33 27.18
CA ALA A 251 9.09 -23.01 27.41
C ALA A 251 10.48 -23.24 28.01
N ARG A 252 11.50 -23.33 27.16
CA ARG A 252 12.88 -23.39 27.61
C ARG A 252 13.15 -22.03 28.25
N PRO A 253 13.47 -21.96 29.56
CA PRO A 253 13.71 -20.68 30.20
C PRO A 253 14.86 -20.00 29.48
N VAL A 254 14.53 -18.90 28.81
CA VAL A 254 15.52 -17.99 28.26
C VAL A 254 16.09 -17.26 29.47
N SER A 255 17.38 -17.46 29.78
CA SER A 255 17.98 -16.81 30.95
C SER A 255 17.79 -15.29 30.88
N ALA A 256 17.64 -14.63 32.03
CA ALA A 256 17.39 -13.18 32.09
C ALA A 256 18.46 -12.36 31.33
N GLU A 257 19.71 -12.83 31.32
CA GLU A 257 20.81 -12.25 30.55
C GLU A 257 20.58 -12.32 29.03
N ARG A 258 19.97 -13.42 28.55
CA ARG A 258 19.66 -13.63 27.14
C ARG A 258 18.51 -12.75 26.67
N ASN A 259 17.54 -12.45 27.53
CA ASN A 259 16.54 -11.42 27.26
C ASN A 259 17.13 -10.00 27.28
N ALA A 260 18.04 -9.69 28.21
CA ALA A 260 18.71 -8.39 28.26
C ALA A 260 19.55 -8.11 27.00
N GLU A 261 20.23 -9.12 26.45
CA GLU A 261 20.98 -9.01 25.19
C GLU A 261 20.05 -8.73 24.00
N LEU A 262 18.90 -9.44 23.93
CA LEU A 262 17.87 -9.24 22.90
C LEU A 262 17.26 -7.84 22.93
N TRP A 263 16.94 -7.35 24.13
CA TRP A 263 16.39 -6.01 24.31
C TRP A 263 17.39 -4.91 23.92
N LYS A 264 18.67 -5.07 24.29
CA LYS A 264 19.74 -4.12 23.95
C LYS A 264 19.99 -4.06 22.43
N ASP A 265 19.96 -5.21 21.76
CA ASP A 265 20.19 -5.31 20.32
C ASP A 265 18.99 -4.82 19.50
N GLY A 266 17.75 -5.11 19.91
CA GLY A 266 16.54 -4.67 19.21
C GLY A 266 16.25 -3.16 19.31
N HIS A 267 16.43 -2.55 20.48
CA HIS A 267 16.15 -1.11 20.66
C HIS A 267 17.16 -0.18 20.00
N SER A 268 18.36 -0.66 19.69
CA SER A 268 19.42 0.17 19.11
C SER A 268 19.49 0.11 17.57
N LEU A 269 18.65 -0.71 16.91
CA LEU A 269 18.70 -0.89 15.46
C LEU A 269 18.52 0.41 14.67
N HIS A 270 17.75 1.37 15.19
CA HIS A 270 17.49 2.65 14.52
C HIS A 270 18.70 3.59 14.44
N ASN A 271 19.70 3.41 15.32
CA ASN A 271 20.88 4.27 15.41
C ASN A 271 22.16 3.60 14.90
N ARG A 272 22.06 2.38 14.36
CA ARG A 272 23.20 1.58 13.89
C ARG A 272 23.48 1.80 12.40
N SER A 273 24.76 1.75 12.04
CA SER A 273 25.24 1.76 10.66
C SER A 273 24.81 0.48 9.91
N GLU A 274 24.94 0.48 8.58
CA GLU A 274 24.62 -0.70 7.77
C GLU A 274 25.50 -1.91 8.10
N ASP A 275 26.79 -1.69 8.32
CA ASP A 275 27.75 -2.73 8.70
C ASP A 275 27.41 -3.32 10.07
N GLU A 276 26.98 -2.47 11.00
CA GLU A 276 26.57 -2.90 12.34
C GLU A 276 25.30 -3.74 12.32
N ILE A 277 24.29 -3.36 11.53
CA ILE A 277 23.05 -4.14 11.36
C ILE A 277 23.36 -5.47 10.67
N SER A 278 24.22 -5.47 9.65
CA SER A 278 24.62 -6.69 8.93
C SER A 278 25.43 -7.63 9.81
N ALA A 279 26.35 -7.11 10.62
CA ALA A 279 27.11 -7.88 11.60
C ALA A 279 26.21 -8.45 12.70
N LEU A 280 25.20 -7.69 13.15
CA LEU A 280 24.21 -8.18 14.11
C LEU A 280 23.34 -9.29 13.51
N ALA A 281 22.89 -9.11 12.28
CA ALA A 281 22.15 -10.13 11.53
C ALA A 281 22.99 -11.40 11.36
N LEU A 282 24.25 -11.30 10.96
CA LEU A 282 25.18 -12.42 10.88
C LEU A 282 25.39 -13.10 12.23
N LYS A 283 25.58 -12.33 13.32
CA LYS A 283 25.72 -12.86 14.68
C LYS A 283 24.49 -13.69 15.06
N TRP A 284 23.29 -13.14 14.84
CA TRP A 284 22.03 -13.80 15.17
C TRP A 284 21.74 -14.99 14.26
N VAL A 285 21.99 -14.88 12.96
CA VAL A 285 21.91 -16.00 12.02
C VAL A 285 22.82 -17.12 12.48
N ARG A 286 24.13 -16.87 12.67
CA ARG A 286 25.09 -17.89 13.12
C ARG A 286 24.63 -18.56 14.42
N ARG A 287 24.18 -17.78 15.39
CA ARG A 287 23.68 -18.28 16.68
C ARG A 287 22.43 -19.15 16.53
N LEU A 288 21.47 -18.72 15.72
CA LEU A 288 20.23 -19.45 15.43
C LEU A 288 20.49 -20.62 14.45
N THR A 289 21.70 -20.67 13.88
CA THR A 289 22.18 -21.77 13.04
C THR A 289 23.01 -22.84 13.73
N ALA A 290 23.34 -22.68 15.00
CA ALA A 290 24.04 -23.70 15.75
C ALA A 290 23.24 -25.02 15.81
N PRO A 291 23.89 -26.19 15.69
CA PRO A 291 23.22 -27.49 15.84
C PRO A 291 22.49 -27.61 17.18
N GLY A 292 21.26 -28.13 17.16
CA GLY A 292 20.43 -28.33 18.37
C GLY A 292 19.80 -27.06 18.95
N MET A 293 19.92 -25.92 18.25
CA MET A 293 19.36 -24.64 18.69
C MET A 293 17.89 -24.52 18.29
N VAL A 294 17.02 -24.27 19.28
CA VAL A 294 15.61 -23.95 19.07
C VAL A 294 15.40 -22.47 19.44
N PRO A 295 15.08 -21.59 18.47
CA PRO A 295 15.00 -20.15 18.71
C PRO A 295 13.76 -19.80 19.54
N SER A 296 13.94 -18.94 20.55
CA SER A 296 12.85 -18.41 21.36
C SER A 296 12.00 -17.38 20.60
N ARG A 297 10.83 -17.02 21.13
CA ARG A 297 9.93 -16.03 20.52
C ARG A 297 10.62 -14.69 20.30
N ALA A 298 11.33 -14.19 21.30
CA ALA A 298 12.02 -12.90 21.24
C ALA A 298 13.18 -12.90 20.23
N GLU A 299 13.85 -14.04 20.02
CA GLU A 299 14.92 -14.18 19.02
C GLU A 299 14.38 -14.14 17.58
N LEU A 300 13.17 -14.68 17.38
CA LEU A 300 12.49 -14.63 16.08
C LEU A 300 11.91 -13.26 15.78
N ASP A 301 11.37 -12.59 16.80
CA ASP A 301 10.90 -11.21 16.66
C ASP A 301 12.09 -10.27 16.38
N LEU A 302 13.26 -10.49 16.98
CA LEU A 302 14.49 -9.76 16.64
C LEU A 302 14.99 -10.07 15.22
N LEU A 303 14.94 -11.33 14.78
CA LEU A 303 15.27 -11.70 13.40
C LEU A 303 14.35 -11.02 12.38
N ALA A 304 13.05 -10.94 12.67
CA ALA A 304 12.10 -10.24 11.83
C ALA A 304 12.42 -8.74 11.77
N ALA A 305 12.73 -8.13 12.93
CA ALA A 305 13.16 -6.73 12.99
C ALA A 305 14.48 -6.47 12.23
N LEU A 306 15.44 -7.39 12.32
CA LEU A 306 16.70 -7.35 11.57
C LEU A 306 16.47 -7.51 10.06
N HIS A 307 15.61 -8.45 9.66
CA HIS A 307 15.21 -8.63 8.27
C HIS A 307 14.55 -7.37 7.71
N ASP A 308 13.66 -6.73 8.47
CA ASP A 308 12.99 -5.50 8.04
C ASP A 308 13.96 -4.30 7.96
N ALA A 309 14.89 -4.20 8.92
CA ALA A 309 15.95 -3.19 8.91
C ALA A 309 16.91 -3.37 7.74
N MET A 310 17.26 -4.63 7.42
CA MET A 310 18.07 -5.00 6.27
C MET A 310 17.31 -4.76 4.96
N ALA A 311 16.04 -5.14 4.86
CA ALA A 311 15.23 -4.92 3.67
C ALA A 311 15.03 -3.42 3.35
N ALA A 312 15.17 -2.53 4.34
CA ALA A 312 15.15 -1.09 4.12
C ALA A 312 16.43 -0.51 3.51
N ARG A 313 17.49 -1.33 3.33
CA ARG A 313 18.83 -0.92 2.89
C ARG A 313 19.38 -1.92 1.85
N PRO A 314 20.34 -1.55 0.98
CA PRO A 314 20.95 -2.50 0.06
C PRO A 314 21.94 -3.39 0.81
N VAL A 315 21.61 -4.66 1.03
CA VAL A 315 22.46 -5.61 1.79
C VAL A 315 23.06 -6.65 0.84
N PRO A 316 24.30 -7.15 1.07
CA PRO A 316 24.89 -8.19 0.24
C PRO A 316 24.01 -9.43 0.12
N GLY A 317 23.77 -9.88 -1.12
CA GLY A 317 22.78 -10.92 -1.45
C GLY A 317 23.01 -12.29 -0.79
N GLU A 318 24.25 -12.58 -0.40
CA GLU A 318 24.61 -13.83 0.30
C GLU A 318 23.95 -13.95 1.69
N LEU A 319 23.73 -12.83 2.40
CA LEU A 319 23.05 -12.84 3.70
C LEU A 319 21.56 -13.15 3.59
N ILE A 320 20.91 -12.60 2.54
CA ILE A 320 19.48 -12.76 2.31
C ILE A 320 19.18 -14.21 1.88
N ALA A 321 20.02 -14.80 1.03
CA ALA A 321 19.89 -16.19 0.61
C ALA A 321 19.99 -17.16 1.81
N GLY A 322 21.00 -17.00 2.67
CA GLY A 322 21.17 -17.85 3.86
C GLY A 322 20.03 -17.73 4.88
N LEU A 323 19.45 -16.54 5.03
CA LEU A 323 18.25 -16.31 5.85
C LEU A 323 17.00 -16.97 5.24
N ALA A 324 16.79 -16.81 3.94
CA ALA A 324 15.64 -17.35 3.23
C ALA A 324 15.60 -18.89 3.23
N ASP A 325 16.74 -19.53 2.96
CA ASP A 325 16.85 -21.01 2.90
C ASP A 325 16.51 -21.65 4.25
N ARG A 326 16.93 -21.03 5.35
CA ARG A 326 16.60 -21.53 6.70
C ARG A 326 15.20 -21.15 7.16
N PHE A 327 14.66 -20.01 6.73
CA PHE A 327 13.24 -19.73 6.94
C PHE A 327 12.36 -20.79 6.28
N GLN A 328 12.77 -21.32 5.11
CA GLN A 328 12.11 -22.46 4.47
C GLN A 328 12.38 -23.78 5.22
N ALA A 329 13.61 -24.03 5.69
CA ALA A 329 13.94 -25.23 6.45
C ALA A 329 13.16 -25.34 7.77
N VAL A 330 13.02 -24.23 8.52
CA VAL A 330 12.19 -24.13 9.73
C VAL A 330 10.71 -24.29 9.42
N LYS A 331 10.28 -23.96 8.20
CA LYS A 331 8.89 -24.15 7.74
C LYS A 331 8.60 -25.60 7.29
N SER A 332 9.64 -26.37 6.98
CA SER A 332 9.56 -27.79 6.60
C SER A 332 9.69 -28.78 7.76
N GLN A 333 10.06 -28.30 8.95
CA GLN A 333 10.00 -29.04 10.22
C GLN A 333 8.68 -28.74 10.94
#